data_AF-A0AAX2ZW59-F1
#
_entry.id   AF-A0AAX2ZW59-F1
#
_cell.length_a   1.000
_cell.length_b   1.000
_cell.length_c   1.000
_cell.angle_alpha   90.00
_cell.angle_beta   90.00
_cell.angle_gamma   90.00
#
_symmetry.space_group_name_H-M   'P 1'
#
loop_
_entity.id
_entity.type
_entity.pdbx_description
1 polymer ?
#
loop_
_entity_poly.entity_id
_entity_poly.type
_entity_poly.pdbx_seq_one_letter_code
_entity_poly.pdbx_strand_id
1 'polypeptide(L)'
;MTSMPFEFPTPPPWIADLPKDDRGFHVPAEAGWESGKPIFSKFSVERTITLVARRSCAVCGYEMPVGSLVYRGFALSDAIHMRLYEREASHDNAGPLHKSCMLYSAIVCPYLRTNGRLGKDSVINPGAERGKRAAVMGFRDLGLLIPAGSGQVLSSPGQQRLPLVAYLELADDIPYREGAELMDRYLAAVEADAEIIDMSKPRLFWTDSKQEMGALKTILREESRRIMNGKPGRPVMMQGVGGFVTYAV
;
A
#
# COMPACT_ATOMS: atom_id res chain seq x y z
N MET A 1 21.60 14.89 27.78
CA MET A 1 20.16 15.10 27.54
C MET A 1 19.57 13.76 27.10
N THR A 2 18.93 13.04 28.02
CA THR A 2 18.23 11.80 27.74
C THR A 2 16.98 12.17 26.94
N SER A 3 16.90 11.76 25.67
CA SER A 3 15.71 11.99 24.85
C SER A 3 14.50 11.32 25.51
N MET A 4 13.41 12.05 25.71
CA MET A 4 12.15 11.40 26.10
C MET A 4 11.78 10.33 25.06
N PRO A 5 11.30 9.16 25.50
CA PRO A 5 10.89 8.11 24.58
C PRO A 5 9.78 8.64 23.67
N PHE A 6 9.88 8.35 22.37
CA PHE A 6 8.84 8.71 21.41
C PHE A 6 7.55 7.99 21.78
N GLU A 7 6.49 8.75 22.07
CA GLU A 7 5.17 8.22 22.36
C GLU A 7 4.43 7.96 21.04
N PHE A 8 4.04 6.70 20.82
CA PHE A 8 3.26 6.33 19.64
C PHE A 8 1.80 6.77 19.81
N PRO A 9 1.13 7.22 18.72
CA PRO A 9 -0.29 7.50 18.78
C PRO A 9 -1.09 6.24 19.11
N THR A 10 -2.22 6.43 19.81
CA THR A 10 -3.26 5.40 19.89
C THR A 10 -3.69 5.02 18.48
N PRO A 11 -3.72 3.73 18.11
CA PRO A 11 -4.21 3.29 16.80
C PRO A 11 -5.68 3.66 16.62
N PRO A 12 -6.13 3.97 15.39
CA PRO A 12 -7.54 4.23 15.15
C PRO A 12 -8.36 2.93 15.29
N PRO A 13 -9.69 3.01 15.49
CA PRO A 13 -10.54 1.85 15.75
C PRO A 13 -10.40 0.70 14.73
N TRP A 14 -10.28 1.02 13.43
CA TRP A 14 -10.10 0.04 12.35
C TRP A 14 -8.71 -0.60 12.25
N ILE A 15 -7.73 -0.13 13.02
CA ILE A 15 -6.40 -0.76 13.15
C ILE A 15 -6.26 -1.47 14.49
N ALA A 16 -6.93 -0.98 15.54
CA ALA A 16 -6.69 -1.37 16.92
C ALA A 16 -6.78 -2.88 17.18
N ASP A 17 -7.65 -3.57 16.45
CA ASP A 17 -7.92 -5.01 16.53
C ASP A 17 -7.11 -5.88 15.57
N LEU A 18 -6.25 -5.29 14.72
CA LEU A 18 -5.38 -6.08 13.84
C LEU A 18 -4.37 -6.89 14.69
N PRO A 19 -3.96 -8.08 14.21
CA PRO A 19 -2.86 -8.82 14.82
C PRO A 19 -1.62 -7.96 14.95
N LYS A 20 -0.82 -8.22 15.99
CA LYS A 20 0.48 -7.56 16.19
C LYS A 20 1.61 -8.54 15.94
N ASP A 21 2.73 -8.03 15.46
CA ASP A 21 3.98 -8.78 15.38
C ASP A 21 4.67 -8.91 16.76
N ASP A 22 5.77 -9.66 16.81
CA ASP A 22 6.56 -9.86 18.03
C ASP A 22 7.14 -8.56 18.63
N ARG A 23 7.15 -7.47 17.86
CA ARG A 23 7.62 -6.14 18.28
C ARG A 23 6.47 -5.24 18.74
N GLY A 24 5.22 -5.70 18.63
CA GLY A 24 4.02 -4.98 19.02
C GLY A 24 3.41 -4.08 17.93
N PHE A 25 3.89 -4.14 16.70
CA PHE A 25 3.33 -3.36 15.58
C PHE A 25 2.15 -4.11 14.94
N HIS A 26 1.06 -3.40 14.64
CA HIS A 26 -0.07 -3.96 13.91
C HIS A 26 0.35 -4.41 12.51
N VAL A 27 -0.13 -5.60 12.11
CA VAL A 27 0.16 -6.23 10.84
C VAL A 27 -0.81 -5.72 9.77
N PRO A 28 -0.32 -5.07 8.69
CA PRO A 28 -1.17 -4.63 7.57
C PRO A 28 -1.86 -5.80 6.85
N ALA A 29 -3.04 -5.56 6.29
CA ALA A 29 -3.77 -6.53 5.46
C ALA A 29 -2.97 -7.02 4.23
N GLU A 30 -2.06 -6.20 3.67
CA GLU A 30 -1.21 -6.59 2.54
C GLU A 30 0.01 -7.46 2.93
N ALA A 31 0.29 -7.62 4.23
CA ALA A 31 1.47 -8.31 4.70
C ALA A 31 1.46 -9.81 4.31
N GLY A 32 2.64 -10.32 3.95
CA GLY A 32 2.84 -11.76 3.81
C GLY A 32 2.74 -12.48 5.15
N TRP A 33 2.35 -13.75 5.13
CA TRP A 33 2.33 -14.63 6.30
C TRP A 33 3.01 -15.95 5.94
N GLU A 34 3.83 -16.47 6.86
CA GLU A 34 4.54 -17.73 6.71
C GLU A 34 4.69 -18.42 8.07
N SER A 35 4.20 -19.66 8.16
CA SER A 35 4.20 -20.46 9.39
C SER A 35 3.57 -19.74 10.61
N GLY A 36 2.41 -19.09 10.40
CA GLY A 36 1.68 -18.36 11.43
C GLY A 36 2.29 -17.01 11.81
N LYS A 37 3.32 -16.55 11.11
CA LYS A 37 4.03 -15.30 11.41
C LYS A 37 3.96 -14.30 10.25
N PRO A 38 3.80 -13.00 10.52
CA PRO A 38 3.82 -11.98 9.49
C PRO A 38 5.25 -11.74 8.99
N ILE A 39 5.41 -11.58 7.68
CA ILE A 39 6.70 -11.34 7.01
C ILE A 39 6.68 -9.95 6.36
N PHE A 40 7.11 -8.93 7.11
CA PHE A 40 7.12 -7.54 6.65
C PHE A 40 8.15 -7.25 5.55
N SER A 41 9.18 -8.11 5.40
CA SER A 41 10.16 -8.01 4.31
C SER A 41 9.63 -8.55 2.98
N LYS A 42 8.48 -9.23 2.99
CA LYS A 42 7.83 -9.80 1.80
C LYS A 42 6.46 -9.17 1.62
N PHE A 43 6.33 -8.44 0.52
CA PHE A 43 5.04 -8.01 -0.01
C PHE A 43 4.26 -9.22 -0.56
N SER A 44 2.96 -9.35 -0.24
CA SER A 44 2.11 -10.39 -0.83
C SER A 44 1.36 -9.82 -2.03
N VAL A 45 1.86 -10.14 -3.22
CA VAL A 45 1.27 -9.71 -4.50
C VAL A 45 -0.20 -10.09 -4.59
N GLU A 46 -0.55 -11.31 -4.19
CA GLU A 46 -1.92 -11.82 -4.23
C GLU A 46 -2.86 -11.00 -3.35
N ARG A 47 -2.44 -10.68 -2.12
CA ARG A 47 -3.24 -9.87 -1.19
C ARG A 47 -3.42 -8.48 -1.76
N THR A 48 -2.37 -7.86 -2.27
CA THR A 48 -2.45 -6.48 -2.78
C THR A 48 -3.26 -6.36 -4.05
N ILE A 49 -3.12 -7.29 -5.01
CA ILE A 49 -4.00 -7.31 -6.18
C ILE A 49 -5.45 -7.42 -5.74
N THR A 50 -5.74 -8.29 -4.77
CA THR A 50 -7.10 -8.48 -4.24
C THR A 50 -7.63 -7.21 -3.57
N LEU A 51 -6.81 -6.56 -2.73
CA LEU A 51 -7.16 -5.31 -2.06
C LEU A 51 -7.40 -4.18 -3.06
N VAL A 52 -6.53 -4.01 -4.05
CA VAL A 52 -6.68 -3.00 -5.11
C VAL A 52 -7.94 -3.26 -5.93
N ALA A 53 -8.15 -4.50 -6.37
CA ALA A 53 -9.32 -4.88 -7.16
C ALA A 53 -10.64 -4.63 -6.41
N ARG A 54 -10.63 -4.74 -5.07
CA ARG A 54 -11.78 -4.45 -4.21
C ARG A 54 -11.76 -3.05 -3.61
N ARG A 55 -10.93 -2.13 -4.14
CA ARG A 55 -10.71 -0.77 -3.63
C ARG A 55 -10.63 -0.74 -2.09
N SER A 56 -9.87 -1.65 -1.51
CA SER A 56 -9.77 -1.85 -0.05
C SER A 56 -8.40 -1.42 0.46
N CYS A 57 -8.38 -0.88 1.68
CA CYS A 57 -7.18 -0.37 2.31
C CYS A 57 -6.20 -1.50 2.65
N ALA A 58 -4.95 -1.33 2.24
CA ALA A 58 -3.89 -2.31 2.45
C ALA A 58 -3.38 -2.42 3.89
N VAL A 59 -3.82 -1.54 4.79
CA VAL A 59 -3.56 -1.65 6.24
C VAL A 59 -4.73 -2.30 6.96
N CYS A 60 -5.91 -1.67 6.96
CA CYS A 60 -7.05 -2.14 7.75
C CYS A 60 -7.96 -3.14 7.02
N GLY A 61 -7.83 -3.29 5.71
CA GLY A 61 -8.64 -4.21 4.90
C GLY A 61 -10.06 -3.74 4.59
N TYR A 62 -10.51 -2.61 5.14
CA TYR A 62 -11.84 -2.07 4.82
C TYR A 62 -11.88 -1.39 3.46
N GLU A 63 -13.05 -1.41 2.83
CA GLU A 63 -13.30 -0.74 1.56
C GLU A 63 -13.09 0.78 1.68
N MET A 64 -12.57 1.39 0.62
CA MET A 64 -12.48 2.83 0.43
C MET A 64 -13.56 3.23 -0.56
N PRO A 65 -14.52 4.09 -0.18
CA PRO A 65 -15.60 4.49 -1.08
C PRO A 65 -15.08 5.07 -2.39
N VAL A 66 -15.78 4.78 -3.50
CA VAL A 66 -15.49 5.40 -4.79
C VAL A 66 -15.61 6.92 -4.66
N GLY A 67 -14.67 7.66 -5.24
CA GLY A 67 -14.58 9.12 -5.13
C GLY A 67 -13.80 9.63 -3.91
N SER A 68 -13.50 8.77 -2.93
CA SER A 68 -12.53 9.11 -1.88
C SER A 68 -11.09 9.03 -2.40
N LEU A 69 -10.22 9.90 -1.86
CA LEU A 69 -8.79 9.84 -2.14
C LEU A 69 -8.18 8.59 -1.52
N VAL A 70 -7.26 7.95 -2.25
CA VAL A 70 -6.42 6.87 -1.73
C VAL A 70 -5.02 7.38 -1.45
N TYR A 71 -4.40 6.93 -0.37
CA TYR A 71 -3.13 7.46 0.12
C TYR A 71 -2.00 6.45 0.08
N ARG A 72 -0.77 6.96 -0.07
CA ARG A 72 0.50 6.23 0.06
C ARG A 72 1.62 7.11 0.62
N GLY A 73 2.64 6.46 1.18
CA GLY A 73 3.82 7.10 1.74
C GLY A 73 5.03 6.87 0.85
N PHE A 74 5.75 7.93 0.52
CA PHE A 74 6.88 7.89 -0.41
C PHE A 74 8.14 8.50 0.22
N ALA A 75 9.30 7.89 -0.08
CA ALA A 75 10.60 8.47 0.23
C ALA A 75 10.82 9.77 -0.55
N LEU A 76 11.80 10.57 -0.14
CA LEU A 76 12.07 11.89 -0.73
C LEU A 76 12.31 11.82 -2.25
N SER A 77 13.11 10.87 -2.72
CA SER A 77 13.42 10.70 -4.15
C SER A 77 12.15 10.46 -4.96
N ASP A 78 11.33 9.52 -4.49
CA ASP A 78 10.12 9.09 -5.17
C ASP A 78 9.09 10.21 -5.16
N ALA A 79 8.92 10.87 -4.01
CA ALA A 79 8.04 12.02 -3.87
C ALA A 79 8.46 13.20 -4.77
N ILE A 80 9.76 13.45 -4.97
CA ILE A 80 10.23 14.47 -5.93
C ILE A 80 9.92 14.03 -7.36
N HIS A 81 10.22 12.79 -7.71
CA HIS A 81 9.97 12.26 -9.04
C HIS A 81 8.49 12.37 -9.42
N MET A 82 7.60 11.96 -8.53
CA MET A 82 6.15 12.03 -8.76
C MET A 82 5.65 13.45 -8.96
N ARG A 83 6.15 14.41 -8.16
CA ARG A 83 5.78 15.83 -8.32
C ARG A 83 6.19 16.41 -9.65
N LEU A 84 7.34 16.00 -10.19
CA LEU A 84 7.92 16.58 -11.38
C LEU A 84 7.47 15.88 -12.67
N TYR A 85 7.21 14.57 -12.61
CA TYR A 85 7.09 13.74 -13.81
C TYR A 85 5.90 12.78 -13.83
N GLU A 86 5.27 12.48 -12.69
CA GLU A 86 4.24 11.43 -12.59
C GLU A 86 2.99 11.90 -11.82
N ARG A 87 2.61 13.17 -11.98
CA ARG A 87 1.44 13.75 -11.28
C ARG A 87 0.13 13.13 -11.75
N GLU A 88 0.02 12.85 -13.04
CA GLU A 88 -1.19 12.31 -13.66
C GLU A 88 -1.33 10.81 -13.43
N ALA A 89 -0.21 10.08 -13.46
CA ALA A 89 -0.18 8.64 -13.21
C ALA A 89 1.19 8.22 -12.67
N SER A 90 1.19 7.56 -11.52
CA SER A 90 2.36 7.01 -10.84
C SER A 90 2.11 5.56 -10.42
N HIS A 91 3.07 4.92 -9.76
CA HIS A 91 2.97 3.52 -9.40
C HIS A 91 3.71 3.16 -8.11
N ASP A 92 3.26 2.09 -7.46
CA ASP A 92 3.93 1.46 -6.31
C ASP A 92 3.72 -0.06 -6.40
N ASN A 93 4.55 -0.83 -5.69
CA ASN A 93 4.25 -2.23 -5.43
C ASN A 93 3.11 -2.36 -4.42
N ALA A 94 3.06 -1.46 -3.42
CA ALA A 94 2.17 -1.61 -2.29
C ALA A 94 0.80 -0.95 -2.47
N GLY A 95 -0.20 -1.45 -1.74
CA GLY A 95 -1.62 -1.15 -1.96
C GLY A 95 -2.10 0.16 -1.33
N PRO A 96 -3.23 0.70 -1.80
CA PRO A 96 -3.83 1.98 -1.37
C PRO A 96 -4.23 1.97 0.10
N LEU A 97 -4.26 3.15 0.73
CA LEU A 97 -4.62 3.30 2.14
C LEU A 97 -5.64 4.43 2.35
N HIS A 98 -6.49 4.31 3.39
CA HIS A 98 -7.19 5.48 3.93
C HIS A 98 -6.19 6.49 4.49
N LYS A 99 -6.59 7.76 4.61
CA LYS A 99 -5.68 8.84 5.03
C LYS A 99 -5.14 8.60 6.44
N SER A 100 -6.01 8.28 7.39
CA SER A 100 -5.67 7.95 8.77
C SER A 100 -4.73 6.75 8.86
N CYS A 101 -4.97 5.71 8.06
CA CYS A 101 -4.15 4.50 8.02
C CYS A 101 -2.73 4.82 7.54
N MET A 102 -2.60 5.63 6.50
CA MET A 102 -1.30 6.06 6.00
C MET A 102 -0.59 6.99 6.98
N LEU A 103 -1.28 7.96 7.57
CA LEU A 103 -0.68 8.87 8.55
C LEU A 103 -0.22 8.10 9.80
N TYR A 104 -1.05 7.20 10.33
CA TYR A 104 -0.66 6.30 11.42
C TYR A 104 0.59 5.51 11.04
N SER A 105 0.58 4.88 9.86
CA SER A 105 1.73 4.10 9.36
C SER A 105 3.00 4.95 9.23
N ALA A 106 2.89 6.20 8.75
CA ALA A 106 4.01 7.12 8.66
C ALA A 106 4.56 7.54 10.03
N ILE A 107 3.72 7.60 11.07
CA ILE A 107 4.11 7.91 12.44
C ILE A 107 4.77 6.71 13.12
N VAL A 108 4.28 5.49 12.91
CA VAL A 108 4.76 4.30 13.66
C VAL A 108 5.85 3.49 12.94
N CYS A 109 5.88 3.51 11.61
CA CYS A 109 6.82 2.70 10.83
C CYS A 109 8.27 3.18 11.05
N PRO A 110 9.21 2.32 11.48
CA PRO A 110 10.60 2.71 11.70
C PRO A 110 11.30 3.31 10.47
N TYR A 111 10.91 2.87 9.26
CA TYR A 111 11.47 3.40 8.02
C TYR A 111 10.91 4.79 7.67
N LEU A 112 9.60 4.99 7.82
CA LEU A 112 8.93 6.24 7.40
C LEU A 112 8.97 7.34 8.47
N ARG A 113 9.03 6.97 9.75
CA ARG A 113 8.95 7.92 10.88
C ARG A 113 10.12 8.89 10.92
N THR A 114 11.34 8.40 10.69
CA THR A 114 12.58 9.18 10.84
C THR A 114 13.46 8.99 9.59
N ASN A 115 14.72 9.44 9.57
CA ASN A 115 15.68 9.18 8.48
C ASN A 115 16.10 7.70 8.37
N GLY A 116 15.13 6.79 8.23
CA GLY A 116 15.31 5.35 8.19
C GLY A 116 15.89 4.85 6.87
N ARG A 117 16.40 3.62 6.93
CA ARG A 117 16.89 2.86 5.78
C ARG A 117 16.26 1.47 5.79
N LEU A 118 15.83 0.99 4.62
CA LEU A 118 15.40 -0.39 4.47
C LEU A 118 16.61 -1.35 4.59
N GLY A 119 16.33 -2.58 5.03
CA GLY A 119 17.34 -3.65 5.04
C GLY A 119 17.90 -3.91 3.65
N LYS A 120 19.15 -4.37 3.57
CA LYS A 120 19.79 -4.76 2.29
C LYS A 120 19.16 -6.02 1.68
N ASP A 121 18.43 -6.77 2.48
CA ASP A 121 17.65 -7.96 2.16
C ASP A 121 16.18 -7.65 1.79
N SER A 122 15.78 -6.36 1.80
CA SER A 122 14.45 -5.95 1.36
C SER A 122 14.25 -6.30 -0.11
N VAL A 123 13.19 -7.06 -0.42
CA VAL A 123 12.86 -7.43 -1.80
C VAL A 123 12.28 -6.23 -2.59
N ILE A 124 11.82 -5.19 -1.89
CA ILE A 124 11.17 -4.02 -2.50
C ILE A 124 12.23 -3.03 -3.00
N ASN A 125 13.10 -2.57 -2.10
CA ASN A 125 14.15 -1.60 -2.43
C ASN A 125 15.34 -1.79 -1.46
N PRO A 126 16.27 -2.71 -1.78
CA PRO A 126 17.42 -3.02 -0.94
C PRO A 126 18.21 -1.78 -0.51
N GLY A 127 18.31 -1.53 0.80
CA GLY A 127 19.14 -0.44 1.33
C GLY A 127 18.62 0.97 1.05
N ALA A 128 17.40 1.12 0.56
CA ALA A 128 16.79 2.40 0.23
C ALA A 128 16.76 3.35 1.41
N GLU A 129 17.08 4.62 1.15
CA GLU A 129 16.96 5.69 2.13
C GLU A 129 15.61 6.36 2.00
N ARG A 130 14.95 6.62 3.14
CA ARG A 130 13.75 7.45 3.16
C ARG A 130 14.06 8.89 2.70
N GLY A 131 15.25 9.38 3.03
CA GLY A 131 15.63 10.78 2.87
C GLY A 131 15.05 11.71 3.94
N LYS A 132 15.43 13.00 3.87
CA LYS A 132 15.15 14.01 4.92
C LYS A 132 13.72 14.53 4.96
N ARG A 133 12.92 14.27 3.92
CA ARG A 133 11.57 14.81 3.76
C ARG A 133 10.70 13.87 2.92
N ALA A 134 10.16 12.83 3.55
CA ALA A 134 9.17 11.96 2.91
C ALA A 134 7.85 12.71 2.68
N ALA A 135 6.92 12.05 1.99
CA ALA A 135 5.59 12.57 1.76
C ALA A 135 4.52 11.49 1.98
N VAL A 136 3.37 11.91 2.50
CA VAL A 136 2.11 11.17 2.35
C VAL A 136 1.34 11.83 1.22
N MET A 137 1.06 11.08 0.16
CA MET A 137 0.44 11.58 -1.06
C MET A 137 -0.92 10.91 -1.27
N GLY A 138 -1.90 11.71 -1.68
CA GLY A 138 -3.27 11.27 -1.96
C GLY A 138 -3.59 11.38 -3.44
N PHE A 139 -4.31 10.39 -3.97
CA PHE A 139 -4.62 10.24 -5.40
C PHE A 139 -6.13 10.09 -5.58
N ARG A 140 -6.67 10.63 -6.66
CA ARG A 140 -8.11 10.57 -6.93
C ARG A 140 -8.57 9.15 -7.21
N ASP A 141 -7.72 8.38 -7.87
CA ASP A 141 -8.07 7.03 -8.26
C ASP A 141 -6.86 6.10 -8.28
N LEU A 142 -7.12 4.82 -8.50
CA LEU A 142 -6.12 3.78 -8.60
C LEU A 142 -6.48 2.77 -9.69
N GLY A 143 -5.50 1.94 -10.03
CA GLY A 143 -5.70 0.84 -10.95
C GLY A 143 -4.64 -0.22 -10.77
N LEU A 144 -4.67 -1.20 -11.67
CA LEU A 144 -3.61 -2.19 -11.80
C LEU A 144 -2.85 -1.95 -13.11
N LEU A 145 -1.52 -2.01 -13.02
CA LEU A 145 -0.63 -2.11 -14.17
C LEU A 145 -0.28 -3.58 -14.33
N ILE A 146 -0.79 -4.21 -15.39
CA ILE A 146 -0.52 -5.62 -15.69
C ILE A 146 0.54 -5.69 -16.80
N PRO A 147 1.62 -6.47 -16.67
CA PRO A 147 2.64 -6.58 -17.69
C PRO A 147 2.07 -6.94 -19.07
N ALA A 148 2.46 -6.20 -20.11
CA ALA A 148 2.04 -6.45 -21.48
C ALA A 148 2.68 -7.74 -22.02
N GLY A 149 1.89 -8.58 -22.72
CA GLY A 149 2.37 -9.84 -23.31
C GLY A 149 2.19 -11.09 -22.43
N SER A 150 1.43 -11.00 -21.33
CA SER A 150 1.16 -12.07 -20.36
C SER A 150 0.32 -13.26 -20.88
N GLY A 151 0.19 -13.46 -22.20
CA GLY A 151 -0.19 -14.75 -22.78
C GLY A 151 0.81 -15.87 -22.45
N GLN A 152 1.99 -15.51 -21.96
CA GLN A 152 2.92 -16.40 -21.26
C GLN A 152 3.17 -15.81 -19.86
N VAL A 153 2.45 -16.32 -18.86
CA VAL A 153 2.68 -16.05 -17.42
C VAL A 153 4.05 -16.57 -16.94
N LEU A 154 4.84 -17.20 -17.82
CA LEU A 154 6.13 -17.81 -17.53
C LEU A 154 7.09 -17.58 -18.70
N SER A 155 7.66 -16.38 -18.84
CA SER A 155 8.80 -16.17 -19.74
C SER A 155 9.97 -15.55 -18.97
N SER A 156 11.10 -16.26 -19.04
CA SER A 156 12.40 -16.06 -18.39
C SER A 156 12.46 -16.36 -16.87
N PRO A 157 13.20 -17.41 -16.45
CA PRO A 157 13.57 -17.59 -15.05
C PRO A 157 14.35 -16.35 -14.58
N GLY A 158 13.79 -15.60 -13.63
CA GLY A 158 14.45 -14.44 -13.01
C GLY A 158 13.88 -13.05 -13.35
N GLN A 159 12.87 -12.93 -14.22
CA GLN A 159 12.20 -11.65 -14.51
C GLN A 159 10.67 -11.79 -14.52
N GLN A 160 10.09 -12.37 -13.47
CA GLN A 160 8.65 -12.23 -13.25
C GLN A 160 8.32 -10.76 -13.00
N ARG A 161 7.74 -10.10 -14.01
CA ARG A 161 7.14 -8.78 -13.82
C ARG A 161 5.83 -9.00 -13.08
N LEU A 162 5.77 -8.55 -11.84
CA LEU A 162 4.56 -8.61 -11.02
C LEU A 162 3.67 -7.42 -11.37
N PRO A 163 2.33 -7.53 -11.24
CA PRO A 163 1.45 -6.38 -11.37
C PRO A 163 1.84 -5.28 -10.37
N LEU A 164 1.73 -4.03 -10.81
CA LEU A 164 1.95 -2.85 -9.98
C LEU A 164 0.61 -2.16 -9.70
N VAL A 165 0.57 -1.38 -8.63
CA VAL A 165 -0.57 -0.51 -8.32
C VAL A 165 -0.36 0.80 -9.05
N ALA A 166 -1.31 1.21 -9.88
CA ALA A 166 -1.35 2.54 -10.46
C ALA A 166 -2.02 3.51 -9.47
N TYR A 167 -1.43 4.69 -9.30
CA TYR A 167 -2.01 5.81 -8.56
C TYR A 167 -2.27 6.95 -9.52
N LEU A 168 -3.53 7.36 -9.64
CA LEU A 168 -4.01 8.25 -10.70
C LEU A 168 -4.38 9.60 -10.12
N GLU A 169 -3.85 10.65 -10.74
CA GLU A 169 -4.07 12.06 -10.41
C GLU A 169 -3.74 12.41 -8.95
N LEU A 170 -2.49 12.82 -8.72
CA LEU A 170 -2.02 13.35 -7.45
C LEU A 170 -2.86 14.58 -7.03
N ALA A 171 -3.58 14.45 -5.93
CA ALA A 171 -4.55 15.41 -5.43
C ALA A 171 -4.19 15.99 -4.05
N ASP A 172 -3.39 15.29 -3.25
CA ASP A 172 -2.94 15.73 -1.92
C ASP A 172 -1.46 15.39 -1.73
N ASP A 173 -0.72 16.24 -1.03
CA ASP A 173 0.73 16.10 -0.81
C ASP A 173 1.12 16.69 0.54
N ILE A 174 1.47 15.80 1.47
CA ILE A 174 1.78 16.11 2.86
C ILE A 174 3.25 15.76 3.10
N PRO A 175 4.19 16.70 2.84
CA PRO A 175 5.59 16.48 3.12
C PRO A 175 5.89 16.61 4.61
N TYR A 176 6.73 15.73 5.16
CA TYR A 176 7.09 15.72 6.58
C TYR A 176 8.54 15.27 6.78
N ARG A 177 9.19 15.78 7.82
CA ARG A 177 10.57 15.39 8.18
C ARG A 177 10.57 14.23 9.17
N GLU A 178 9.71 14.32 10.18
CA GLU A 178 9.59 13.36 11.28
C GLU A 178 8.11 13.02 11.49
N GLY A 179 7.83 11.79 11.93
CA GLY A 179 6.47 11.30 12.14
C GLY A 179 5.67 12.17 13.12
N ALA A 180 6.33 12.75 14.14
CA ALA A 180 5.67 13.64 15.11
C ALA A 180 4.96 14.84 14.45
N GLU A 181 5.45 15.33 13.30
CA GLU A 181 4.83 16.44 12.55
C GLU A 181 3.45 16.10 11.96
N LEU A 182 3.08 14.81 11.96
CA LEU A 182 1.84 14.32 11.40
C LEU A 182 0.72 14.14 12.43
N MET A 183 0.96 14.37 13.73
CA MET A 183 0.00 14.03 14.79
C MET A 183 -1.36 14.73 14.61
N ASP A 184 -1.38 16.06 14.46
CA ASP A 184 -2.64 16.80 14.30
C ASP A 184 -3.39 16.40 13.05
N ARG A 185 -2.65 16.12 11.95
CA ARG A 185 -3.24 15.63 10.70
C ARG A 185 -3.79 14.23 10.86
N TYR A 186 -3.12 13.38 11.62
CA TYR A 186 -3.57 12.04 11.93
C TYR A 186 -4.89 12.08 12.70
N LEU A 187 -4.98 12.87 13.77
CA LEU A 187 -6.20 13.00 14.57
C LEU A 187 -7.38 13.50 13.71
N ALA A 188 -7.18 14.54 12.90
CA ALA A 188 -8.21 15.04 11.99
C ALA A 188 -8.60 13.98 10.92
N ALA A 189 -7.64 13.20 10.43
CA ALA A 189 -7.91 12.13 9.49
C ALA A 189 -8.67 10.96 10.13
N VAL A 190 -8.47 10.68 11.42
CA VAL A 190 -9.28 9.68 12.15
C VAL A 190 -10.73 10.13 12.26
N GLU A 191 -10.98 11.39 12.58
CA GLU A 191 -12.35 11.91 12.62
C GLU A 191 -13.03 11.82 11.24
N ALA A 192 -12.34 12.25 10.18
CA ALA A 192 -12.88 12.19 8.82
C ALA A 192 -13.07 10.75 8.31
N ASP A 193 -12.11 9.87 8.56
CA ASP A 193 -12.20 8.48 8.08
C ASP A 193 -13.27 7.68 8.84
N ALA A 194 -13.61 8.06 10.08
CA ALA A 194 -14.69 7.44 10.83
C ALA A 194 -16.08 7.62 10.16
N GLU A 195 -16.25 8.65 9.32
CA GLU A 195 -17.49 8.86 8.57
C GLU A 195 -17.62 7.95 7.34
N ILE A 196 -16.50 7.43 6.82
CA ILE A 196 -16.47 6.66 5.56
C ILE A 196 -16.09 5.20 5.74
N ILE A 197 -15.45 4.82 6.86
CA ILE A 197 -15.08 3.44 7.14
C ILE A 197 -16.25 2.73 7.84
N ASP A 198 -16.96 1.88 7.10
CA ASP A 198 -18.02 1.04 7.64
C ASP A 198 -17.43 -0.21 8.31
N MET A 199 -17.14 -0.10 9.61
CA MET A 199 -16.62 -1.20 10.42
C MET A 199 -17.62 -2.35 10.66
N SER A 200 -18.90 -2.18 10.28
CA SER A 200 -19.90 -3.26 10.35
C SER A 200 -19.75 -4.28 9.22
N LYS A 201 -19.02 -3.93 8.15
CA LYS A 201 -18.72 -4.83 7.04
C LYS A 201 -17.52 -5.73 7.36
N PRO A 202 -17.41 -6.90 6.71
CA PRO A 202 -16.18 -7.67 6.80
C PRO A 202 -15.02 -6.90 6.14
N ARG A 203 -13.87 -6.84 6.83
CA ARG A 203 -12.61 -6.39 6.23
C ARG A 203 -11.93 -7.53 5.47
N LEU A 204 -11.14 -7.18 4.47
CA LEU A 204 -10.26 -8.09 3.76
C LEU A 204 -8.93 -8.23 4.50
N PHE A 205 -8.77 -9.36 5.19
CA PHE A 205 -7.56 -9.68 5.93
C PHE A 205 -7.33 -11.19 5.90
N TRP A 206 -6.07 -11.63 5.77
CA TRP A 206 -5.72 -13.05 5.69
C TRP A 206 -4.37 -13.34 6.35
N THR A 207 -4.36 -14.33 7.22
CA THR A 207 -3.14 -15.01 7.69
C THR A 207 -2.70 -16.07 6.65
N ASP A 208 -1.87 -17.03 7.05
CA ASP A 208 -1.51 -18.20 6.24
C ASP A 208 -2.33 -19.46 6.56
N SER A 209 -3.42 -19.33 7.34
CA SER A 209 -4.33 -20.44 7.59
C SER A 209 -4.91 -21.01 6.29
N LYS A 210 -5.10 -22.33 6.21
CA LYS A 210 -5.59 -23.00 4.99
C LYS A 210 -6.95 -22.45 4.52
N GLN A 211 -7.82 -22.12 5.46
CA GLN A 211 -9.16 -21.58 5.17
C GLN A 211 -9.07 -20.19 4.55
N GLU A 212 -8.31 -19.28 5.16
CA GLU A 212 -8.18 -17.90 4.66
C GLU A 212 -7.42 -17.84 3.34
N MET A 213 -6.38 -18.66 3.17
CA MET A 213 -5.68 -18.79 1.89
C MET A 213 -6.58 -19.38 0.79
N GLY A 214 -7.52 -20.25 1.15
CA GLY A 214 -8.57 -20.73 0.25
C GLY A 214 -9.49 -19.60 -0.19
N ALA A 215 -9.97 -18.79 0.76
CA ALA A 215 -10.81 -17.62 0.50
C ALA A 215 -10.10 -16.58 -0.39
N LEU A 216 -8.86 -16.24 -0.07
CA LEU A 216 -8.03 -15.32 -0.86
C LEU A 216 -7.91 -15.80 -2.32
N LYS A 217 -7.61 -17.08 -2.54
CA LYS A 217 -7.49 -17.65 -3.89
C LYS A 217 -8.79 -17.59 -4.68
N THR A 218 -9.92 -17.79 -4.02
CA THR A 218 -11.24 -17.67 -4.66
C THR A 218 -11.49 -16.24 -5.11
N ILE A 219 -11.32 -15.26 -4.22
CA ILE A 219 -11.52 -13.84 -4.53
C ILE A 219 -10.55 -13.40 -5.63
N LEU A 220 -9.26 -13.75 -5.51
CA LEU A 220 -8.26 -13.40 -6.51
C LEU A 220 -8.63 -13.92 -7.91
N ARG A 221 -9.16 -15.14 -8.02
CA ARG A 221 -9.61 -15.70 -9.30
C ARG A 221 -10.81 -14.96 -9.87
N GLU A 222 -11.77 -14.61 -9.02
CA GLU A 222 -12.95 -13.83 -9.41
C GLU A 222 -12.55 -12.45 -9.93
N GLU A 223 -11.71 -11.73 -9.16
CA GLU A 223 -11.22 -10.40 -9.55
C GLU A 223 -10.34 -10.44 -10.79
N SER A 224 -9.43 -11.41 -10.88
CA SER A 224 -8.59 -11.58 -12.07
C SER A 224 -9.45 -11.78 -13.32
N ARG A 225 -10.53 -12.58 -13.22
CA ARG A 225 -11.47 -12.77 -14.34
C ARG A 225 -12.21 -11.47 -14.66
N ARG A 226 -12.69 -10.73 -13.65
CA ARG A 226 -13.36 -9.44 -13.85
C ARG A 226 -12.46 -8.44 -14.56
N ILE A 227 -11.22 -8.30 -14.12
CA ILE A 227 -10.21 -7.40 -14.67
C ILE A 227 -9.86 -7.78 -16.11
N MET A 228 -9.54 -9.05 -16.35
CA MET A 228 -9.14 -9.53 -17.68
C MET A 228 -10.27 -9.47 -18.71
N ASN A 229 -11.53 -9.60 -18.28
CA ASN A 229 -12.71 -9.41 -19.13
C ASN A 229 -13.08 -7.93 -19.30
N GLY A 230 -12.51 -7.04 -18.47
CA GLY A 230 -12.69 -5.59 -18.58
C GLY A 230 -11.99 -5.03 -19.82
N LYS A 231 -12.38 -3.82 -20.22
CA LYS A 231 -11.72 -3.13 -21.33
C LYS A 231 -10.33 -2.66 -20.86
N PRO A 232 -9.23 -3.17 -21.46
CA PRO A 232 -7.90 -2.67 -21.12
C PRO A 232 -7.78 -1.19 -21.48
N GLY A 233 -7.07 -0.45 -20.64
CA GLY A 233 -6.67 0.92 -20.90
C GLY A 233 -5.48 1.00 -21.85
N ARG A 234 -4.82 2.17 -21.84
CA ARG A 234 -3.70 2.45 -22.74
C ARG A 234 -2.45 1.66 -22.30
N PRO A 235 -1.69 1.09 -23.25
CA PRO A 235 -0.36 0.57 -22.95
C PRO A 235 0.57 1.68 -22.44
N VAL A 236 1.30 1.40 -21.37
CA VAL A 236 2.26 2.31 -20.74
C VAL A 236 3.64 1.67 -20.77
N MET A 237 4.66 2.42 -21.18
CA MET A 237 6.05 2.00 -21.09
C MET A 237 6.67 2.64 -19.85
N MET A 238 7.14 1.81 -18.92
CA MET A 238 7.75 2.24 -17.69
C MET A 238 9.26 2.04 -17.77
N GLN A 239 10.02 3.10 -17.56
CA GLN A 239 11.47 3.06 -17.65
C GLN A 239 12.03 2.07 -16.62
N GLY A 240 12.87 1.14 -17.07
CA GLY A 240 13.46 0.09 -16.21
C GLY A 240 12.53 -1.07 -15.84
N VAL A 241 11.22 -0.97 -16.09
CA VAL A 241 10.24 -2.02 -15.74
C VAL A 241 9.60 -2.67 -16.98
N GLY A 242 9.43 -1.90 -18.07
CA GLY A 242 8.91 -2.38 -19.36
C GLY A 242 7.44 -2.02 -19.62
N GLY A 243 6.79 -2.74 -20.54
CA GLY A 243 5.43 -2.44 -20.97
C GLY A 243 4.36 -3.00 -20.03
N PHE A 244 3.35 -2.20 -19.73
CA PHE A 244 2.16 -2.54 -18.94
C PHE A 244 0.89 -2.11 -19.66
N VAL A 245 -0.23 -2.68 -19.24
CA VAL A 245 -1.59 -2.26 -19.62
C VAL A 245 -2.32 -1.84 -18.35
N THR A 246 -2.97 -0.68 -18.39
CA THR A 246 -3.75 -0.17 -17.26
C THR A 246 -5.12 -0.84 -17.21
N TYR A 247 -5.56 -1.17 -16.01
CA TYR A 247 -6.93 -1.60 -15.72
C TYR A 247 -7.49 -0.75 -14.59
N ALA A 248 -8.58 -0.03 -14.86
CA ALA A 248 -9.37 0.61 -13.82
C ALA A 248 -10.08 -0.48 -13.00
N VAL A 249 -10.14 -0.31 -11.69
CA VAL A 249 -10.67 -1.32 -10.75
C VAL A 249 -11.95 -0.88 -10.09
#